data_AF-A0A7W0PGD5-F1
#
_entry.id   AF-A0A7W0PGD5-F1
#
_cell.length_a   1.000
_cell.length_b   1.000
_cell.length_c   1.000
_cell.angle_alpha   90.00
_cell.angle_beta   90.00
_cell.angle_gamma   90.00
#
_symmetry.space_group_name_H-M   'P 1'
#
loop_
_entity.id
_entity.type
_entity.pdbx_description
1 polymer ?
#
loop_
_entity_poly.entity_id
_entity_poly.type
_entity_poly.pdbx_seq_one_letter_code
_entity_poly.pdbx_strand_id
1 'polypeptide(L)'
;MTRVAAVDLGTNSTRLLVADVEGDRLDEVVRLLTITRLGEGVDKRRRLLPVPITRVRNCLTDYRRELERHGATQTLAIATSAVRDAENGEAFL
;
A
#
# COMPACT_ATOMS: atom_id res chain seq x y z
N MET A 1 20.24 0.12 -14.23
CA MET A 1 18.77 0.18 -14.08
C MET A 1 18.35 -0.72 -12.92
N THR A 2 17.60 -0.19 -11.96
CA THR A 2 17.07 -0.92 -10.80
C THR A 2 15.55 -0.84 -10.80
N ARG A 3 14.87 -1.98 -10.69
CA ARG A 3 13.41 -2.00 -10.62
C ARG A 3 12.95 -1.93 -9.18
N VAL A 4 12.29 -0.83 -8.83
CA VAL A 4 11.83 -0.57 -7.45
C VAL A 4 10.31 -0.48 -7.41
N ALA A 5 9.76 -0.60 -6.22
CA ALA A 5 8.34 -0.43 -6.00
C ALA A 5 7.99 0.34 -4.72
N ALA A 6 6.85 1.03 -4.77
CA ALA A 6 6.26 1.71 -3.64
C ALA A 6 4.81 1.28 -3.46
N VAL A 7 4.43 0.94 -2.23
CA VAL A 7 3.06 0.64 -1.82
C VAL A 7 2.60 1.70 -0.82
N ASP A 8 1.51 2.40 -1.12
CA ASP A 8 0.91 3.41 -0.23
C ASP A 8 -0.41 2.92 0.32
N LEU A 9 -0.50 2.76 1.63
CA LEU A 9 -1.67 2.37 2.40
C LEU A 9 -2.35 3.63 2.94
N GLY A 10 -3.16 4.25 2.08
CA GLY A 10 -3.91 5.45 2.41
C GLY A 10 -5.23 5.17 3.13
N THR A 11 -5.90 6.25 3.54
CA THR A 11 -7.21 6.19 4.21
C THR A 11 -8.30 5.59 3.32
N ASN A 12 -8.31 5.94 2.02
CA ASN A 12 -9.35 5.51 1.08
C ASN A 12 -8.88 4.41 0.10
N SER A 13 -7.61 4.43 -0.29
CA SER A 13 -7.07 3.56 -1.33
C SER A 13 -5.71 3.00 -0.95
N THR A 14 -5.42 1.79 -1.42
CA THR A 14 -4.09 1.21 -1.44
C THR A 14 -3.53 1.27 -2.86
N ARG A 15 -2.32 1.83 -3.03
CA ARG A 15 -1.71 2.08 -4.35
C ARG A 15 -0.40 1.31 -4.48
N LEU A 16 -0.09 0.88 -5.69
CA LEU A 16 1.19 0.28 -6.07
C LEU A 16 1.77 1.05 -7.25
N LEU A 17 3.06 1.36 -7.19
CA LEU A 17 3.87 1.77 -8.32
C LEU A 17 5.09 0.86 -8.39
N VAL A 18 5.35 0.29 -9.56
CA VAL A 18 6.62 -0.35 -9.91
C VAL A 18 7.25 0.48 -11.02
N ALA A 19 8.53 0.80 -10.88
CA ALA A 19 9.24 1.63 -11.85
C ALA A 19 10.69 1.16 -12.03
N ASP A 20 11.21 1.35 -13.23
CA ASP A 20 12.63 1.23 -13.53
C ASP A 20 13.32 2.57 -13.25
N VAL A 21 14.41 2.53 -12.49
CA VAL A 21 15.19 3.71 -12.11
C VAL A 21 16.58 3.61 -12.71
N GLU A 22 17.00 4.67 -13.40
CA GLU A 22 18.32 4.83 -14.00
C GLU A 22 18.80 6.28 -13.85
N GLY A 23 19.71 6.52 -12.89
CA GLY A 23 20.08 7.88 -12.49
C GLY A 23 18.86 8.64 -11.95
N ASP A 24 18.59 9.81 -12.52
CA ASP A 24 17.41 10.63 -12.19
C ASP A 24 16.17 10.29 -13.03
N ARG A 25 16.24 9.30 -13.92
CA ARG A 25 15.09 8.86 -14.73
C ARG A 25 14.31 7.78 -14.01
N LEU A 26 12.99 7.94 -13.99
CA LEU A 26 12.03 6.98 -13.47
C LEU A 26 11.01 6.65 -14.56
N ASP A 27 11.01 5.39 -15.00
CA ASP A 27 10.09 4.88 -16.02
C ASP A 27 9.06 3.96 -15.36
N GLU A 28 7.78 4.28 -15.48
CA GLU A 28 6.70 3.49 -14.89
C GLU A 28 6.52 2.15 -15.61
N VAL A 29 6.50 1.06 -14.84
CA VAL A 29 6.28 -0.30 -15.35
C VAL A 29 4.84 -0.74 -15.11
N VAL A 30 4.35 -0.56 -13.88
CA VAL A 30 2.95 -0.81 -13.52
C VAL A 30 2.50 0.16 -12.42
N ARG A 31 1.26 0.63 -12.54
CA ARG A 31 0.58 1.44 -11.53
C ARG A 31 -0.81 0.89 -11.28
N LEU A 32 -1.10 0.60 -10.02
CA LEU A 32 -2.40 0.10 -9.58
C LEU A 32 -2.97 0.96 -8.46
N LEU A 33 -4.30 1.03 -8.43
CA LEU A 33 -5.07 1.65 -7.36
C LEU A 33 -6.24 0.74 -7.02
N THR A 34 -6.37 0.40 -5.74
CA THR A 34 -7.49 -0.37 -5.22
C THR A 34 -8.16 0.43 -4.10
N ILE A 35 -9.48 0.57 -4.17
CA ILE A 35 -10.26 1.25 -3.12
C ILE A 35 -10.46 0.27 -1.96
N THR A 36 -9.70 0.44 -0.88
CA THR A 36 -9.68 -0.45 0.30
C THR A 36 -10.33 0.17 1.53
N ARG A 37 -10.48 1.51 1.56
CA ARG A 37 -11.07 2.31 2.65
C ARG A 37 -10.58 1.90 4.05
N LEU A 38 -9.26 1.80 4.23
CA LEU A 38 -8.66 1.42 5.51
C LEU A 38 -9.14 2.29 6.68
N GLY A 39 -9.34 3.59 6.43
CA GLY A 39 -9.78 4.56 7.43
C GLY A 39 -11.28 4.58 7.72
N GLU A 40 -12.06 3.67 7.16
CA GLU A 40 -13.50 3.59 7.40
C GLU A 40 -13.80 3.41 8.90
N GLY A 41 -14.46 4.41 9.49
CA GLY A 41 -14.84 4.41 10.90
C GLY A 41 -13.74 4.80 11.88
N VAL A 42 -12.54 5.14 11.42
CA VAL A 42 -11.42 5.61 12.28
C VAL A 42 -11.75 6.97 12.92
N ASP A 43 -12.42 7.85 12.20
CA ASP A 43 -12.91 9.15 12.69
C ASP A 43 -13.77 9.02 13.96
N LYS A 44 -14.66 8.01 13.99
CA LYS A 44 -15.60 7.80 15.11
C LYS A 44 -15.08 6.86 16.18
N ARG A 45 -14.36 5.81 15.78
CA ARG A 45 -13.96 4.72 16.68
C ARG A 45 -12.50 4.74 17.06
N ARG A 46 -11.70 5.61 16.43
CA ARG A 46 -10.24 5.72 16.62
C ARG A 46 -9.52 4.38 16.42
N ARG A 47 -10.11 3.46 15.64
CA ARG A 47 -9.61 2.09 15.44
C ARG A 47 -9.83 1.66 13.99
N LEU A 48 -8.87 0.92 13.46
CA LEU A 48 -9.00 0.19 12.20
C LEU A 48 -9.99 -0.96 12.40
N LEU A 49 -11.00 -1.03 11.54
CA LEU A 49 -12.03 -2.06 11.61
C LEU A 49 -11.58 -3.36 10.91
N PRO A 50 -12.05 -4.54 11.36
CA PRO A 50 -11.65 -5.82 10.79
C PRO A 50 -11.90 -5.97 9.28
N VAL A 51 -13.03 -5.43 8.80
CA VAL A 51 -13.42 -5.52 7.38
C VAL A 51 -12.50 -4.69 6.48
N PRO A 52 -12.23 -3.39 6.74
CA PRO A 52 -11.17 -2.64 6.06
C PRO A 52 -9.79 -3.29 6.11
N ILE A 53 -9.36 -3.81 7.26
CA ILE A 53 -8.07 -4.52 7.40
C ILE A 53 -8.01 -5.71 6.43
N THR A 54 -9.08 -6.51 6.38
CA THR A 54 -9.17 -7.68 5.49
C THR A 54 -9.08 -7.26 4.01
N ARG A 55 -9.76 -6.18 3.61
CA ARG A 55 -9.64 -5.64 2.25
C ARG A 55 -8.22 -5.24 1.89
N VAL A 56 -7.52 -4.55 2.80
CA VAL A 56 -6.12 -4.18 2.57
C VAL A 56 -5.21 -5.41 2.49
N ARG A 57 -5.37 -6.41 3.36
CA ARG A 57 -4.58 -7.65 3.31
C ARG A 57 -4.76 -8.42 1.99
N ASN A 58 -5.99 -8.48 1.48
CA ASN A 58 -6.26 -9.08 0.18
C ASN A 58 -5.58 -8.29 -0.95
N CYS A 59 -5.72 -6.96 -0.94
CA CYS A 59 -5.05 -6.08 -1.91
C CYS A 59 -3.52 -6.23 -1.88
N LEU A 60 -2.91 -6.29 -0.69
CA LEU A 60 -1.46 -6.50 -0.55
C LEU A 60 -1.02 -7.89 -1.06
N THR A 61 -1.87 -8.91 -0.92
CA THR A 61 -1.60 -10.25 -1.48
C THR A 61 -1.54 -10.21 -3.01
N ASP A 62 -2.46 -9.48 -3.64
CA ASP A 62 -2.44 -9.31 -5.10
C ASP A 62 -1.27 -8.42 -5.54
N TYR A 63 -0.98 -7.34 -4.83
CA TYR A 63 0.17 -6.48 -5.13
C TYR A 63 1.49 -7.22 -4.98
N ARG A 64 1.63 -8.12 -4.01
CA ARG A 64 2.80 -9.00 -3.91
C ARG A 64 3.02 -9.82 -5.18
N ARG A 65 1.95 -10.35 -5.79
CA ARG A 65 2.04 -11.10 -7.05
C ARG A 65 2.49 -10.20 -8.21
N GLU A 66 2.05 -8.94 -8.23
CA GLU A 66 2.49 -7.97 -9.25
C GLU A 66 3.96 -7.57 -9.05
N LEU A 67 4.40 -7.37 -7.81
CA LEU A 67 5.81 -7.13 -7.47
C LEU A 67 6.71 -8.29 -7.94
N GLU A 68 6.32 -9.53 -7.63
CA GLU A 68 7.01 -10.75 -8.05
C GLU A 68 7.00 -10.89 -9.59
N ARG A 69 5.85 -10.69 -10.24
CA ARG A 69 5.69 -10.76 -11.70
C ARG A 69 6.58 -9.76 -12.43
N HIS A 70 6.67 -8.54 -11.92
CA HIS A 70 7.46 -7.50 -12.55
C HIS A 70 8.92 -7.51 -12.10
N GLY A 71 9.32 -8.31 -11.11
CA GLY A 71 10.71 -8.41 -10.66
C GLY A 71 11.20 -7.18 -9.92
N ALA A 72 10.36 -6.57 -9.08
CA ALA A 72 10.78 -5.47 -8.22
C ALA A 72 11.79 -5.98 -7.18
N THR A 73 13.01 -5.42 -7.18
CA THR A 73 14.11 -5.86 -6.31
C THR A 73 14.14 -5.13 -4.97
N GLN A 74 13.48 -3.97 -4.89
CA GLN A 74 13.33 -3.20 -3.65
C GLN A 74 11.90 -2.70 -3.57
N THR A 75 11.25 -2.88 -2.42
CA THR A 75 9.88 -2.42 -2.18
C THR A 75 9.81 -1.66 -0.87
N LEU A 76 9.18 -0.48 -0.91
CA LEU A 76 8.83 0.28 0.28
C LEU A 76 7.32 0.33 0.44
N ALA A 77 6.81 -0.13 1.59
CA ALA A 77 5.40 0.03 1.96
C ALA A 77 5.27 1.14 3.01
N ILE A 78 4.37 2.09 2.77
CA ILE A 78 4.12 3.23 3.66
C ILE A 78 2.65 3.22 4.06
N ALA A 79 2.38 3.33 5.36
CA ALA A 79 1.03 3.61 5.85
C ALA A 79 0.93 5.03 6.36
N THR A 80 -0.20 5.70 6.07
CA THR A 80 -0.36 7.14 6.37
C THR A 80 -1.44 7.37 7.43
N SER A 81 -2.35 8.33 7.22
CA SER A 81 -3.26 8.86 8.24
C SER A 81 -4.09 7.79 8.93
N ALA A 82 -4.74 6.87 8.20
CA ALA A 82 -5.59 5.87 8.83
C ALA A 82 -4.87 4.98 9.85
N VAL A 83 -3.61 4.60 9.59
CA VAL A 83 -2.83 3.79 10.54
C VAL A 83 -2.32 4.65 11.69
N ARG A 84 -1.79 5.83 11.41
CA ARG A 84 -1.28 6.74 12.46
C ARG A 84 -2.37 7.21 13.42
N ASP A 85 -3.58 7.45 12.92
CA ASP A 85 -4.68 8.04 13.70
C ASP A 85 -5.49 6.97 14.48
N ALA A 86 -5.21 5.69 14.27
CA ALA A 86 -5.87 4.57 14.93
C ALA A 86 -5.05 4.01 16.11
N GLU A 87 -5.72 3.74 17.23
CA GLU A 87 -5.12 3.15 18.44
C GLU A 87 -4.49 1.78 18.18
N ASN A 88 -5.08 0.99 17.28
CA ASN A 88 -4.59 -0.32 16.87
C ASN A 88 -3.78 -0.26 15.56
N GLY A 89 -3.26 0.92 15.19
CA GLY A 89 -2.45 1.12 14.00
C GLY A 89 -1.15 0.31 14.02
N GLU A 90 -0.44 0.31 15.15
CA GLU A 90 0.80 -0.47 15.31
C GLU A 90 0.55 -1.98 15.21
N ALA A 91 -0.55 -2.48 15.78
CA ALA A 91 -0.93 -3.89 15.69
C ALA A 91 -1.37 -4.33 14.28
N PHE A 92 -1.62 -3.39 13.37
CA PHE A 92 -1.96 -3.68 11.98
C PHE A 92 -0.72 -3.88 11.11
N LEU A 93 0.40 -3.23 11.45
CA LEU A 93 1.69 -3.36 10.77
C LEU A 93 2.33 -4.73 11.06
#